data_AF-A0A7C5PNS4-F1
#
_entry.id   AF-A0A7C5PNS4-F1
#
_cell.length_a   1.000
_cell.length_b   1.000
_cell.length_c   1.000
_cell.angle_alpha   90.00
_cell.angle_beta   90.00
_cell.angle_gamma   90.00
#
_symmetry.space_group_name_H-M   'P 1'
#
loop_
_entity.id
_entity.type
_entity.pdbx_description
1 polymer ?
#
loop_
_entity_poly.entity_id
_entity_poly.type
_entity_poly.pdbx_seq_one_letter_code
_entity_poly.pdbx_strand_id
1 'polypeptide(L)'
;MKKIAFLWHFHQPPYFISDKESLLPFVFLHSIRDYIDFPYLLKSYENIHMNFNFTPVLLEQIINLRKDPFLKIALKPVEELNVEEKYFLLKNFFSNNWENAIKPIPRFYELLILRGMEATKEKLKEKVKVYKSQDFLDLEVLFYLSWCGEKLKNHSFIKELLEKGSNFKEEEKIKLFDVLFENLKTILNSYKELFEKGQIDITFSPYFHPILPIISSSEEVARDHPELNVYPYPPSPKEVLFHLEEGANLFEKVFGKKPLGLWPSEGSVSNSILNYLNTKVIFSDLTVLNRSCCESYDFLKPFYHKNFPNILIFFRDTYISNRFGFAYGGMAEDKAIDEFYSYIKSVGREDGVLWIILDGENPWGGYQNFGRNFLKKLFERAQKEGIKFLTLKEVIN
;
A
#
# COMPACT_ATOMS: atom_id res chain seq x y z
N MET A 1 25.75 -9.40 13.06
CA MET A 1 24.81 -9.45 11.92
C MET A 1 24.18 -8.09 11.70
N LYS A 2 24.07 -7.65 10.44
CA LYS A 2 23.37 -6.41 10.08
C LYS A 2 21.86 -6.59 10.24
N LYS A 3 21.16 -5.54 10.70
CA LYS A 3 19.73 -5.56 11.02
C LYS A 3 19.00 -4.52 10.19
N ILE A 4 17.85 -4.90 9.64
CA ILE A 4 16.97 -4.03 8.88
C ILE A 4 15.52 -4.21 9.37
N ALA A 5 14.72 -3.17 9.24
CA ALA A 5 13.29 -3.22 9.55
C ALA A 5 12.53 -2.52 8.42
N PHE A 6 11.70 -3.28 7.71
CA PHE A 6 10.74 -2.71 6.77
C PHE A 6 9.49 -2.27 7.51
N LEU A 7 8.96 -1.10 7.16
CA LEU A 7 7.60 -0.68 7.51
C LEU A 7 6.84 -0.36 6.23
N TRP A 8 5.92 -1.23 5.85
CA TRP A 8 5.05 -1.04 4.69
C TRP A 8 3.81 -0.25 5.09
N HIS A 9 3.70 0.97 4.58
CA HIS A 9 2.59 1.88 4.88
C HIS A 9 1.45 1.69 3.88
N PHE A 10 0.32 1.14 4.33
CA PHE A 10 -0.87 1.00 3.52
C PHE A 10 -1.86 2.13 3.80
N HIS A 11 -2.15 2.91 2.77
CA HIS A 11 -3.05 4.04 2.86
C HIS A 11 -3.93 4.19 1.63
N GLN A 12 -5.22 4.43 1.84
CA GLN A 12 -6.07 4.95 0.78
C GLN A 12 -6.88 6.13 1.35
N PRO A 13 -7.03 7.22 0.60
CA PRO A 13 -7.95 8.30 0.96
C PRO A 13 -9.38 7.78 1.22
N PRO A 14 -10.23 8.55 1.91
CA PRO A 14 -11.64 8.22 2.04
C PRO A 14 -12.32 8.35 0.68
N TYR A 15 -12.47 7.24 -0.03
CA TYR A 15 -13.20 7.22 -1.31
C TYR A 15 -14.70 7.11 -1.13
N PHE A 16 -15.18 6.76 0.07
CA PHE A 16 -16.60 6.64 0.33
C PHE A 16 -17.30 8.00 0.20
N ILE A 17 -18.42 8.00 -0.52
CA ILE A 17 -19.31 9.16 -0.67
C ILE A 17 -20.63 8.97 0.08
N SER A 18 -20.94 7.72 0.44
CA SER A 18 -22.06 7.32 1.28
C SER A 18 -21.77 5.97 1.93
N ASP A 19 -22.71 5.44 2.72
CA ASP A 19 -22.57 4.11 3.33
C ASP A 19 -22.50 2.95 2.32
N LYS A 20 -22.92 3.17 1.07
CA LYS A 20 -23.00 2.11 0.04
C LYS A 20 -22.06 2.33 -1.14
N GLU A 21 -21.54 3.54 -1.31
CA GLU A 21 -20.86 3.94 -2.54
C GLU A 21 -19.49 4.54 -2.27
N SER A 22 -18.55 4.21 -3.14
CA SER A 22 -17.21 4.77 -3.20
C SER A 22 -16.94 5.36 -4.58
N LEU A 23 -16.01 6.30 -4.65
CA LEU A 23 -15.65 7.01 -5.88
C LEU A 23 -14.68 6.21 -6.76
N LEU A 24 -13.72 5.52 -6.13
CA LEU A 24 -12.60 4.87 -6.81
C LEU A 24 -12.44 3.40 -6.37
N PRO A 25 -11.93 2.53 -7.26
CA PRO A 25 -11.87 1.09 -7.04
C PRO A 25 -10.63 0.64 -6.22
N PHE A 26 -9.76 1.57 -5.84
CA PHE A 26 -8.40 1.24 -5.39
C PHE A 26 -8.37 0.41 -4.11
N VAL A 27 -9.30 0.62 -3.17
CA VAL A 27 -9.41 -0.24 -1.98
C VAL A 27 -9.65 -1.71 -2.39
N PHE A 28 -10.57 -1.97 -3.32
CA PHE A 28 -10.84 -3.32 -3.81
C PHE A 28 -9.65 -3.88 -4.60
N LEU A 29 -9.13 -3.11 -5.56
CA LEU A 29 -8.05 -3.54 -6.45
C LEU A 29 -6.75 -3.86 -5.70
N HIS A 30 -6.34 -3.01 -4.75
CA HIS A 30 -5.17 -3.27 -3.91
C HIS A 30 -5.42 -4.40 -2.92
N SER A 31 -6.66 -4.62 -2.48
CA SER A 31 -7.00 -5.75 -1.60
C SER A 31 -6.84 -7.11 -2.29
N ILE A 32 -7.15 -7.20 -3.60
CA ILE A 32 -6.96 -8.44 -4.38
C ILE A 32 -5.52 -8.61 -4.91
N ARG A 33 -4.62 -7.66 -4.65
CA ARG A 33 -3.22 -7.74 -5.10
C ARG A 33 -2.19 -7.60 -3.99
N ASP A 34 -2.21 -6.48 -3.31
CA ASP A 34 -1.08 -5.98 -2.54
C ASP A 34 -1.24 -6.39 -1.08
N TYR A 35 -2.40 -6.09 -0.47
CA TYR A 35 -2.63 -6.36 0.95
C TYR A 35 -2.66 -7.86 1.26
N ILE A 36 -3.17 -8.70 0.35
CA ILE A 36 -3.29 -10.13 0.65
C ILE A 36 -2.00 -10.92 0.46
N ASP A 37 -1.14 -10.46 -0.43
CA ASP A 37 0.01 -11.24 -0.86
C ASP A 37 1.18 -11.18 0.13
N PHE A 38 1.31 -10.11 0.91
CA PHE A 38 2.34 -10.04 1.95
C PHE A 38 2.18 -11.16 2.98
N PRO A 39 1.01 -11.35 3.63
CA PRO A 39 0.79 -12.48 4.52
C PRO A 39 0.96 -13.84 3.82
N TYR A 40 0.53 -13.95 2.56
CA TYR A 40 0.70 -15.17 1.78
C TYR A 40 2.18 -15.54 1.57
N LEU A 41 3.00 -14.55 1.20
CA LEU A 41 4.43 -14.73 0.98
C LEU A 41 5.16 -15.06 2.28
N LEU A 42 4.88 -14.33 3.36
CA LEU A 42 5.56 -14.51 4.66
C LEU A 42 5.34 -15.90 5.27
N LYS A 43 4.24 -16.59 4.95
CA LYS A 43 4.02 -18.00 5.37
C LYS A 43 5.12 -18.95 4.88
N SER A 44 5.83 -18.61 3.81
CA SER A 44 6.93 -19.43 3.28
C SER A 44 8.32 -19.01 3.80
N TYR A 45 8.40 -17.95 4.60
CA TYR A 45 9.66 -17.36 5.09
C TYR A 45 9.56 -17.01 6.58
N GLU A 46 9.46 -18.03 7.43
CA GLU A 46 9.22 -17.87 8.89
C GLU A 46 10.28 -17.00 9.60
N ASN A 47 11.52 -16.99 9.10
CA ASN A 47 12.63 -16.20 9.65
C ASN A 47 12.66 -14.74 9.16
N ILE A 48 11.74 -14.35 8.28
CA ILE A 48 11.61 -12.99 7.78
C ILE A 48 10.52 -12.31 8.58
N HIS A 49 10.91 -11.28 9.30
CA HIS A 49 10.03 -10.47 10.12
C HIS A 49 9.76 -9.12 9.45
N MET A 50 8.54 -8.60 9.57
CA MET A 50 8.15 -7.37 8.89
C MET A 50 7.28 -6.47 9.75
N ASN A 51 7.22 -5.20 9.39
CA ASN A 51 6.30 -4.25 9.99
C ASN A 51 5.34 -3.74 8.93
N PHE A 52 4.10 -3.59 9.34
CA PHE A 52 3.05 -3.02 8.52
C PHE A 52 2.45 -1.82 9.25
N ASN A 53 1.95 -0.88 8.47
CA ASN A 53 1.14 0.20 8.97
C ASN A 53 -0.17 0.21 8.18
N PHE A 54 -1.29 0.26 8.90
CA PHE A 54 -2.59 0.48 8.29
C PHE A 54 -3.16 1.80 8.78
N THR A 55 -3.48 2.69 7.84
CA THR A 55 -4.29 3.86 8.19
C THR A 55 -5.70 3.42 8.64
N PRO A 56 -6.29 4.02 9.69
CA PRO A 56 -7.63 3.64 10.15
C PRO A 56 -8.70 3.81 9.06
N VAL A 57 -8.63 4.88 8.25
CA VAL A 57 -9.51 5.09 7.10
C VAL A 57 -9.43 3.96 6.07
N LEU A 58 -8.25 3.35 5.85
CA LEU A 58 -8.13 2.17 5.00
C LEU A 58 -8.80 0.95 5.64
N LEU A 59 -8.57 0.71 6.93
CA LEU A 59 -9.21 -0.40 7.65
C LEU A 59 -10.74 -0.30 7.57
N GLU A 60 -11.30 0.89 7.77
CA GLU A 60 -12.74 1.14 7.67
C GLU A 60 -13.27 0.76 6.27
N GLN A 61 -12.55 1.14 5.21
CA GLN A 61 -12.94 0.86 3.83
C GLN A 61 -12.79 -0.62 3.44
N ILE A 62 -11.83 -1.34 4.01
CA ILE A 62 -11.68 -2.79 3.82
C ILE A 62 -12.83 -3.53 4.54
N ILE A 63 -13.15 -3.12 5.77
CA ILE A 63 -14.24 -3.73 6.56
C ILE A 63 -15.60 -3.45 5.91
N ASN A 64 -15.81 -2.20 5.49
CA ASN A 64 -17.05 -1.74 4.88
C ASN A 64 -16.81 -1.46 3.40
N LEU A 65 -16.58 -2.53 2.64
CA LEU A 65 -16.40 -2.41 1.20
C LEU A 65 -17.68 -1.86 0.56
N ARG A 66 -17.53 -0.72 -0.09
CA ARG A 66 -18.59 -0.02 -0.83
C ARG A 66 -18.43 -0.26 -2.32
N LYS A 67 -19.53 -0.13 -3.07
CA LYS A 67 -19.51 -0.35 -4.52
C LYS A 67 -19.04 0.90 -5.25
N ASP A 68 -17.88 0.81 -5.90
CA ASP A 68 -17.37 1.83 -6.81
C ASP A 68 -17.94 1.66 -8.23
N PRO A 69 -17.75 2.65 -9.15
CA PRO A 69 -18.24 2.55 -10.51
C PRO A 69 -17.75 1.34 -11.33
N PHE A 70 -16.53 0.83 -11.08
CA PHE A 70 -16.00 -0.35 -11.76
C PHE A 70 -16.77 -1.59 -11.31
N LEU A 71 -16.91 -1.81 -10.00
CA LEU A 71 -17.69 -2.93 -9.46
C LEU A 71 -19.17 -2.85 -9.87
N LYS A 72 -19.77 -1.65 -9.88
CA LYS A 72 -21.17 -1.48 -10.31
C LYS A 72 -21.41 -1.92 -11.75
N ILE A 73 -20.43 -1.69 -12.64
CA ILE A 73 -20.53 -2.08 -14.05
C ILE A 73 -20.20 -3.57 -14.20
N ALA A 74 -19.08 -4.03 -13.64
CA ALA A 74 -18.61 -5.40 -13.84
C ALA A 74 -19.51 -6.48 -13.21
N LEU A 75 -20.37 -6.11 -12.26
CA LEU A 75 -21.38 -7.00 -11.68
C LEU A 75 -22.68 -7.08 -12.49
N LYS A 76 -22.82 -6.31 -13.57
CA LYS A 76 -23.95 -6.42 -14.49
C LYS A 76 -23.62 -7.39 -15.63
N PRO A 77 -24.61 -8.10 -16.18
CA PRO A 77 -24.44 -8.80 -17.43
C PRO A 77 -24.00 -7.85 -18.55
N VAL A 78 -23.00 -8.26 -19.34
CA VAL A 78 -22.45 -7.40 -20.41
C VAL A 78 -23.51 -7.01 -21.45
N GLU A 79 -24.50 -7.88 -21.65
CA GLU A 79 -25.63 -7.66 -22.56
C GLU A 79 -26.54 -6.50 -22.10
N GLU A 80 -26.58 -6.22 -20.80
CA GLU A 80 -27.38 -5.15 -20.21
C GLU A 80 -26.65 -3.79 -20.19
N LEU A 81 -25.36 -3.77 -20.53
CA LEU A 81 -24.57 -2.54 -20.49
C LEU A 81 -24.99 -1.57 -21.59
N ASN A 82 -25.29 -0.34 -21.18
CA ASN A 82 -25.57 0.75 -22.11
C ASN A 82 -24.29 1.31 -22.75
N VAL A 83 -24.46 2.23 -23.71
CA VAL A 83 -23.34 2.81 -24.47
C VAL A 83 -22.35 3.57 -23.58
N GLU A 84 -22.82 4.28 -22.54
CA GLU A 84 -21.95 5.04 -21.64
C GLU A 84 -21.18 4.12 -20.69
N GLU A 85 -21.77 3.00 -20.27
CA GLU A 85 -21.08 1.97 -19.47
C GLU A 85 -20.02 1.25 -20.31
N LYS A 86 -20.32 0.90 -21.56
CA LYS A 86 -19.32 0.35 -22.50
C LYS A 86 -18.19 1.33 -22.77
N TYR A 87 -18.50 2.61 -22.90
CA TYR A 87 -17.50 3.67 -22.99
C TYR A 87 -16.64 3.74 -21.72
N PHE A 88 -17.26 3.62 -20.53
CA PHE A 88 -16.54 3.59 -19.26
C PHE A 88 -15.53 2.44 -19.21
N LEU A 89 -15.91 1.24 -19.68
CA LEU A 89 -14.99 0.10 -19.77
C LEU A 89 -13.76 0.45 -20.64
N LEU A 90 -13.97 0.92 -21.88
CA LEU A 90 -12.86 1.27 -22.79
C LEU A 90 -11.99 2.43 -22.29
N LYS A 91 -12.54 3.30 -21.46
CA LYS A 91 -11.81 4.39 -20.83
C LYS A 91 -10.94 3.90 -19.67
N ASN A 92 -11.46 3.01 -18.82
CA ASN A 92 -10.89 2.77 -17.50
C ASN A 92 -10.35 1.34 -17.27
N PHE A 93 -10.81 0.33 -18.02
CA PHE A 93 -10.43 -1.08 -17.79
C PHE A 93 -9.06 -1.43 -18.40
N PHE A 94 -8.32 -0.42 -18.88
CA PHE A 94 -6.90 -0.52 -19.22
C PHE A 94 -6.01 0.27 -18.24
N SER A 95 -6.57 0.73 -17.10
CA SER A 95 -5.86 1.47 -16.05
C SER A 95 -5.06 0.54 -15.13
N ASN A 96 -4.13 -0.21 -15.72
CA ASN A 96 -3.10 -0.99 -15.04
C ASN A 96 -1.79 -0.85 -15.83
N ASN A 97 -0.65 -1.31 -15.31
CA ASN A 97 0.61 -1.18 -16.04
C ASN A 97 0.57 -1.98 -17.36
N TRP A 98 0.74 -1.31 -18.49
CA TRP A 98 0.60 -1.97 -19.80
C TRP A 98 1.67 -3.03 -20.05
N GLU A 99 2.91 -2.79 -19.63
CA GLU A 99 4.03 -3.72 -19.84
C GLU A 99 3.91 -4.96 -18.94
N ASN A 100 3.55 -4.78 -17.67
CA ASN A 100 3.61 -5.83 -16.66
C ASN A 100 2.26 -6.54 -16.43
N ALA A 101 1.14 -5.88 -16.74
CA ALA A 101 -0.20 -6.41 -16.44
C ALA A 101 -1.02 -6.75 -17.69
N ILE A 102 -0.87 -5.98 -18.78
CA ILE A 102 -1.72 -6.11 -19.98
C ILE A 102 -1.03 -6.90 -21.08
N LYS A 103 0.15 -6.46 -21.55
CA LYS A 103 0.92 -7.13 -22.60
C LYS A 103 1.19 -8.62 -22.36
N PRO A 104 1.44 -9.09 -21.12
CA PRO A 104 1.67 -10.50 -20.87
C PRO A 104 0.44 -11.39 -21.09
N ILE A 105 -0.75 -10.80 -21.19
CA ILE A 105 -2.01 -11.52 -21.42
C ILE A 105 -2.44 -11.25 -22.88
N PRO A 106 -2.27 -12.22 -23.81
CA PRO A 106 -2.41 -11.96 -25.25
C PRO A 106 -3.75 -11.33 -25.64
N ARG A 107 -4.86 -11.86 -25.12
CA ARG A 107 -6.20 -11.34 -25.39
C ARG A 107 -6.40 -9.93 -24.82
N PHE A 108 -5.88 -9.65 -23.63
CA PHE A 108 -6.02 -8.33 -23.03
C PHE A 108 -5.27 -7.28 -23.83
N TYR A 109 -4.08 -7.64 -24.34
CA TYR A 109 -3.30 -6.78 -25.22
C TYR A 109 -3.95 -6.57 -26.59
N GLU A 110 -4.54 -7.61 -27.18
CA GLU A 110 -5.35 -7.49 -28.40
C GLU A 110 -6.49 -6.48 -28.22
N LEU A 111 -7.20 -6.57 -27.09
CA LEU A 111 -8.25 -5.61 -26.75
C LEU A 111 -7.67 -4.20 -26.56
N LEU A 112 -6.50 -4.03 -25.95
CA LEU A 112 -5.88 -2.70 -25.85
C LEU A 112 -5.56 -2.13 -27.25
N ILE A 113 -5.02 -2.94 -28.16
CA ILE A 113 -4.72 -2.54 -29.54
C ILE A 113 -6.01 -2.15 -30.27
N LEU A 114 -7.09 -2.93 -30.11
CA LEU A 114 -8.37 -2.66 -30.73
C LEU A 114 -8.96 -1.33 -30.25
N ARG A 115 -8.90 -1.06 -28.94
CA ARG A 115 -9.31 0.21 -28.31
C ARG A 115 -8.47 1.37 -28.86
N GLY A 116 -7.18 1.13 -29.10
CA GLY A 116 -6.23 2.11 -29.61
C GLY A 116 -5.51 2.88 -28.50
N MET A 117 -4.38 3.50 -28.84
CA MET A 117 -3.55 4.20 -27.85
C MET A 117 -4.16 5.55 -27.43
N GLU A 118 -4.87 6.22 -28.34
CA GLU A 118 -5.52 7.49 -28.07
C GLU A 118 -6.86 7.32 -27.36
N ALA A 119 -7.00 8.03 -26.24
CA ALA A 119 -8.07 7.87 -25.26
C ALA A 119 -9.12 8.99 -25.28
N THR A 120 -9.30 9.71 -26.39
CA THR A 120 -10.26 10.82 -26.43
C THR A 120 -11.69 10.29 -26.35
N LYS A 121 -12.61 11.12 -25.84
CA LYS A 121 -14.01 10.72 -25.63
C LYS A 121 -14.67 10.30 -26.94
N GLU A 122 -14.45 11.06 -28.00
CA GLU A 122 -15.01 10.84 -29.33
C GLU A 122 -14.53 9.51 -29.91
N LYS A 123 -13.20 9.27 -29.89
CA LYS A 123 -12.59 8.04 -30.42
C LYS A 123 -13.07 6.81 -29.65
N LEU A 124 -13.18 6.88 -28.34
CA LEU A 124 -13.66 5.74 -27.54
C LEU A 124 -15.13 5.44 -27.83
N LYS A 125 -15.98 6.45 -28.03
CA LYS A 125 -17.39 6.24 -28.42
C LYS A 125 -17.53 5.59 -29.79
N GLU A 126 -16.63 5.90 -30.74
CA GLU A 126 -16.57 5.17 -32.01
C GLU A 126 -16.16 3.71 -31.80
N LYS A 127 -15.15 3.46 -30.96
CA LYS A 127 -14.70 2.10 -30.64
C LYS A 127 -15.76 1.25 -29.96
N VAL A 128 -16.64 1.82 -29.15
CA VAL A 128 -17.79 1.08 -28.58
C VAL A 128 -18.61 0.37 -29.65
N LYS A 129 -18.73 0.95 -30.86
CA LYS A 129 -19.49 0.33 -31.98
C LYS A 129 -18.75 -0.82 -32.66
N VAL A 130 -17.43 -0.90 -32.47
CA VAL A 130 -16.56 -1.92 -33.06
C VAL A 130 -16.47 -3.15 -32.16
N TYR A 131 -16.48 -2.94 -30.84
CA TYR A 131 -16.43 -4.02 -29.85
C TYR A 131 -17.70 -4.85 -29.86
N LYS A 132 -17.53 -6.17 -29.82
CA LYS A 132 -18.61 -7.14 -29.61
C LYS A 132 -18.87 -7.35 -28.13
N SER A 133 -20.02 -7.91 -27.78
CA SER A 133 -20.32 -8.27 -26.38
C SER A 133 -19.24 -9.16 -25.75
N GLN A 134 -18.71 -10.14 -26.49
CA GLN A 134 -17.63 -10.99 -26.00
C GLN A 134 -16.33 -10.21 -25.71
N ASP A 135 -16.03 -9.15 -26.48
CA ASP A 135 -14.85 -8.33 -26.24
C ASP A 135 -14.95 -7.56 -24.91
N PHE A 136 -16.16 -7.10 -24.56
CA PHE A 136 -16.42 -6.44 -23.28
C PHE A 136 -16.38 -7.42 -22.10
N LEU A 137 -16.94 -8.62 -22.27
CA LEU A 137 -16.88 -9.66 -21.24
C LEU A 137 -15.44 -10.11 -20.97
N ASP A 138 -14.66 -10.34 -22.04
CA ASP A 138 -13.25 -10.63 -21.90
C ASP A 138 -12.50 -9.47 -21.24
N LEU A 139 -12.79 -8.22 -21.60
CA LEU A 139 -12.18 -7.03 -20.99
C LEU A 139 -12.43 -6.96 -19.48
N GLU A 140 -13.68 -7.16 -19.04
CA GLU A 140 -14.02 -7.14 -17.61
C GLU A 140 -13.26 -8.22 -16.85
N VAL A 141 -13.32 -9.47 -17.30
CA VAL A 141 -12.65 -10.59 -16.64
C VAL A 141 -11.13 -10.39 -16.61
N LEU A 142 -10.53 -10.03 -17.74
CA LEU A 142 -9.08 -9.86 -17.85
C LEU A 142 -8.56 -8.69 -17.02
N PHE A 143 -9.32 -7.60 -16.89
CA PHE A 143 -8.97 -6.49 -16.01
C PHE A 143 -8.78 -6.99 -14.58
N TYR A 144 -9.77 -7.68 -14.00
CA TYR A 144 -9.68 -8.17 -12.62
C TYR A 144 -8.65 -9.28 -12.44
N LEU A 145 -8.49 -10.18 -13.43
CA LEU A 145 -7.41 -11.17 -13.41
C LEU A 145 -6.02 -10.52 -13.43
N SER A 146 -5.83 -9.43 -14.19
CA SER A 146 -4.56 -8.69 -14.23
C SER A 146 -4.21 -8.03 -12.89
N TRP A 147 -5.22 -7.74 -12.07
CA TRP A 147 -5.06 -7.22 -10.71
C TRP A 147 -4.87 -8.31 -9.66
N CYS A 148 -5.15 -9.58 -9.96
CA CYS A 148 -4.97 -10.64 -8.97
C CYS A 148 -3.50 -10.80 -8.55
N GLY A 149 -3.28 -10.76 -7.23
CA GLY A 149 -2.02 -11.10 -6.58
C GLY A 149 -1.69 -12.59 -6.68
N GLU A 150 -0.49 -12.95 -6.25
CA GLU A 150 0.03 -14.31 -6.28
C GLU A 150 -0.87 -15.30 -5.51
N LYS A 151 -1.42 -14.92 -4.35
CA LYS A 151 -2.33 -15.79 -3.61
C LYS A 151 -3.54 -16.16 -4.44
N LEU A 152 -4.16 -15.17 -5.09
CA LEU A 152 -5.34 -15.37 -5.91
C LEU A 152 -5.00 -16.11 -7.21
N LYS A 153 -3.87 -15.80 -7.86
CA LYS A 153 -3.39 -16.53 -9.04
C LYS A 153 -3.17 -18.02 -8.77
N ASN A 154 -2.87 -18.41 -7.52
CA ASN A 154 -2.76 -19.81 -7.10
C ASN A 154 -4.09 -20.46 -6.70
N HIS A 155 -5.21 -19.71 -6.67
CA HIS A 155 -6.54 -20.29 -6.50
C HIS A 155 -6.94 -21.07 -7.76
N SER A 156 -7.45 -22.30 -7.59
CA SER A 156 -7.71 -23.24 -8.70
C SER A 156 -8.56 -22.62 -9.82
N PHE A 157 -9.67 -21.96 -9.48
CA PHE A 157 -10.54 -21.35 -10.47
C PHE A 157 -9.91 -20.12 -11.16
N ILE A 158 -9.12 -19.32 -10.44
CA ILE A 158 -8.46 -18.14 -11.04
C ILE A 158 -7.38 -18.61 -12.02
N LYS A 159 -6.64 -19.65 -11.64
CA LYS A 159 -5.65 -20.30 -12.50
C LYS A 159 -6.28 -20.84 -13.78
N GLU A 160 -7.43 -21.51 -13.68
CA GLU A 160 -8.20 -21.99 -14.84
C GLU A 160 -8.57 -20.83 -15.79
N LEU A 161 -9.06 -19.71 -15.26
CA LEU A 161 -9.39 -18.54 -16.08
C LEU A 161 -8.16 -17.91 -16.75
N LEU A 162 -7.02 -17.86 -16.05
CA LEU A 162 -5.76 -17.37 -16.62
C LEU A 162 -5.26 -18.28 -17.75
N GLU A 163 -5.37 -19.60 -17.59
CA GLU A 163 -5.02 -20.59 -18.61
C GLU A 163 -5.95 -20.52 -19.83
N LYS A 164 -7.26 -20.30 -19.59
CA LYS A 164 -8.26 -20.11 -20.64
C LYS A 164 -8.01 -18.84 -21.46
N GLY A 165 -7.67 -17.73 -20.80
CA GLY A 165 -7.18 -16.49 -21.38
C GLY A 165 -8.17 -15.66 -22.25
N SER A 166 -9.27 -16.22 -22.73
CA SER A 166 -10.26 -15.54 -23.58
C SER A 166 -11.59 -16.30 -23.65
N ASN A 167 -12.61 -15.71 -24.31
CA ASN A 167 -13.92 -16.32 -24.52
C ASN A 167 -14.58 -16.75 -23.19
N PHE A 168 -14.53 -15.84 -22.22
CA PHE A 168 -15.13 -16.08 -20.90
C PHE A 168 -16.65 -16.12 -20.99
N LYS A 169 -17.27 -16.83 -20.05
CA LYS A 169 -18.72 -16.90 -19.89
C LYS A 169 -19.17 -15.97 -18.75
N GLU A 170 -20.39 -15.49 -18.83
CA GLU A 170 -20.97 -14.65 -17.79
C GLU A 170 -20.99 -15.36 -16.41
N GLU A 171 -21.29 -16.67 -16.40
CA GLU A 171 -21.21 -17.52 -15.20
C GLU A 171 -19.80 -17.58 -14.60
N GLU A 172 -18.77 -17.56 -15.44
CA GLU A 172 -17.38 -17.54 -14.99
C GLU A 172 -17.01 -16.19 -14.37
N LYS A 173 -17.54 -15.09 -14.92
CA LYS A 173 -17.38 -13.74 -14.34
C LYS A 173 -18.03 -13.66 -12.96
N ILE A 174 -19.25 -14.17 -12.81
CA ILE A 174 -19.95 -14.22 -11.51
C ILE A 174 -19.09 -15.00 -10.49
N LYS A 175 -18.65 -16.20 -10.86
CA LYS A 175 -17.82 -17.04 -9.99
C LYS A 175 -16.45 -16.40 -9.69
N LEU A 176 -15.88 -15.64 -10.62
CA LEU A 176 -14.66 -14.86 -10.38
C LEU A 176 -14.90 -13.88 -9.23
N PHE A 177 -15.97 -13.08 -9.29
CA PHE A 177 -16.28 -12.13 -8.23
C PHE A 177 -16.58 -12.79 -6.89
N ASP A 178 -17.25 -13.95 -6.88
CA ASP A 178 -17.44 -14.73 -5.65
C ASP A 178 -16.08 -15.06 -4.99
N VAL A 179 -15.13 -15.57 -5.77
CA VAL A 179 -13.77 -15.87 -5.28
C VAL A 179 -13.05 -14.61 -4.79
N LEU A 180 -13.16 -13.50 -5.52
CA LEU A 180 -12.53 -12.24 -5.11
C LEU A 180 -13.11 -11.72 -3.79
N PHE A 181 -14.44 -11.71 -3.64
CA PHE A 181 -15.11 -11.25 -2.42
C PHE A 181 -14.84 -12.16 -1.22
N GLU A 182 -14.81 -13.48 -1.41
CA GLU A 182 -14.42 -14.40 -0.31
C GLU A 182 -12.98 -14.17 0.12
N ASN A 183 -12.05 -13.89 -0.82
CA ASN A 183 -10.67 -13.60 -0.47
C ASN A 183 -10.53 -12.33 0.37
N LEU A 184 -11.31 -11.28 0.11
CA LEU A 184 -11.26 -10.03 0.89
C LEU A 184 -11.50 -10.25 2.39
N LYS A 185 -12.45 -11.13 2.72
CA LYS A 185 -12.79 -11.46 4.13
C LYS A 185 -11.61 -12.04 4.90
N THR A 186 -10.60 -12.57 4.20
CA THR A 186 -9.44 -13.23 4.82
C THR A 186 -8.26 -12.28 5.08
N ILE A 187 -8.25 -11.06 4.54
CA ILE A 187 -7.08 -10.17 4.55
C ILE A 187 -6.69 -9.82 5.98
N LEU A 188 -7.59 -9.16 6.72
CA LEU A 188 -7.28 -8.68 8.07
C LEU A 188 -7.00 -9.85 9.03
N ASN A 189 -7.68 -10.98 8.87
CA ASN A 189 -7.41 -12.17 9.68
C ASN A 189 -6.01 -12.75 9.41
N SER A 190 -5.56 -12.74 8.15
CA SER A 190 -4.20 -13.20 7.80
C SER A 190 -3.11 -12.35 8.45
N TYR A 191 -3.29 -11.02 8.52
CA TYR A 191 -2.40 -10.15 9.28
C TYR A 191 -2.48 -10.39 10.78
N LYS A 192 -3.68 -10.57 11.32
CA LYS A 192 -3.89 -10.86 12.75
C LYS A 192 -3.17 -12.14 13.19
N GLU A 193 -3.27 -13.21 12.41
CA GLU A 193 -2.57 -14.48 12.67
C GLU A 193 -1.05 -14.30 12.74
N LEU A 194 -0.46 -13.55 11.81
CA LEU A 194 0.99 -13.29 11.78
C LEU A 194 1.41 -12.38 12.94
N PHE A 195 0.57 -11.40 13.30
CA PHE A 195 0.81 -10.47 14.41
C PHE A 195 0.70 -11.17 15.78
N GLU A 196 -0.16 -12.18 15.90
CA GLU A 196 -0.26 -13.02 17.10
C GLU A 196 0.96 -13.94 17.25
N LYS A 197 1.45 -14.49 16.14
CA LYS A 197 2.69 -15.30 16.09
C LYS A 197 3.97 -14.49 16.34
N GLY A 198 3.90 -13.17 16.23
CA GLY A 198 5.06 -12.27 16.40
C GLY A 198 6.00 -12.24 15.19
N GLN A 199 5.62 -12.82 14.04
CA GLN A 199 6.39 -12.71 12.81
C GLN A 199 6.29 -11.31 12.20
N ILE A 200 5.20 -10.60 12.49
CA ILE A 200 5.03 -9.21 12.09
C ILE A 200 4.64 -8.34 13.27
N ASP A 201 4.88 -7.05 13.17
CA ASP A 201 4.19 -6.04 13.97
C ASP A 201 3.35 -5.13 13.08
N ILE A 202 2.30 -4.57 13.69
CA ILE A 202 1.40 -3.64 13.01
C ILE A 202 1.35 -2.34 13.80
N THR A 203 1.53 -1.23 13.09
CA THR A 203 1.40 0.13 13.60
C THR A 203 0.18 0.80 12.95
N PHE A 204 -0.20 1.96 13.47
CA PHE A 204 -1.32 2.73 12.94
C PHE A 204 -0.90 4.16 12.57
N SER A 205 -1.83 4.92 12.01
CA SER A 205 -1.69 6.32 11.65
C SER A 205 -2.90 7.12 12.13
N PRO A 206 -2.87 8.46 12.09
CA PRO A 206 -4.03 9.30 12.38
C PRO A 206 -5.24 8.93 11.51
N TYR A 207 -6.46 8.98 12.05
CA TYR A 207 -7.65 8.33 11.45
C TYR A 207 -7.84 8.58 9.94
N PHE A 208 -7.97 9.85 9.54
CA PHE A 208 -8.14 10.26 8.14
C PHE A 208 -6.82 10.71 7.50
N HIS A 209 -5.69 10.29 8.08
CA HIS A 209 -4.35 10.64 7.61
C HIS A 209 -4.06 12.15 7.48
N PRO A 210 -4.53 13.05 8.37
CA PRO A 210 -4.14 14.47 8.31
C PRO A 210 -2.66 14.65 8.65
N ILE A 211 -2.06 15.72 8.13
CA ILE A 211 -0.76 16.20 8.58
C ILE A 211 -0.95 16.82 9.98
N LEU A 212 -0.65 16.05 11.02
CA LEU A 212 -0.92 16.46 12.41
C LEU A 212 -0.29 17.80 12.80
N PRO A 213 0.98 18.12 12.42
CA PRO A 213 1.57 19.42 12.71
C PRO A 213 0.68 20.59 12.28
N ILE A 214 0.09 20.49 11.09
CA ILE A 214 -0.73 21.53 10.48
C ILE A 214 -1.99 21.84 11.31
N ILE A 215 -2.65 20.81 11.84
CA ILE A 215 -3.88 20.98 12.63
C ILE A 215 -3.60 21.20 14.14
N SER A 216 -2.33 21.13 14.56
CA SER A 216 -1.92 21.19 15.96
C SER A 216 -1.33 22.54 16.39
N SER A 217 -0.67 23.27 15.49
CA SER A 217 -0.11 24.61 15.79
C SER A 217 0.13 25.40 14.50
N SER A 218 -0.55 26.54 14.39
CA SER A 218 -0.36 27.50 13.30
C SER A 218 0.98 28.21 13.42
N GLU A 219 1.49 28.39 14.64
CA GLU A 219 2.79 29.01 14.90
C GLU A 219 3.95 28.15 14.38
N GLU A 220 3.90 26.83 14.59
CA GLU A 220 4.92 25.92 14.08
C GLU A 220 4.89 25.84 12.55
N VAL A 221 3.70 25.87 11.93
CA VAL A 221 3.55 25.97 10.47
C VAL A 221 4.13 27.28 9.94
N ALA A 222 3.78 28.42 10.56
CA ALA A 222 4.26 29.73 10.14
C ALA A 222 5.79 29.87 10.29
N ARG A 223 6.40 29.19 11.26
CA ARG A 223 7.86 29.16 11.41
C ARG A 223 8.55 28.41 10.26
N ASP A 224 7.97 27.30 9.82
CA ASP A 224 8.51 26.52 8.68
C ASP A 224 8.23 27.19 7.33
N HIS A 225 7.16 28.00 7.26
CA HIS A 225 6.70 28.72 6.07
C HIS A 225 6.43 30.21 6.36
N PRO A 226 7.49 31.01 6.58
CA PRO A 226 7.36 32.43 6.94
C PRO A 226 6.68 33.28 5.86
N GLU A 227 6.59 32.79 4.63
CA GLU A 227 5.84 33.40 3.53
C GLU A 227 4.31 33.34 3.70
N LEU A 228 3.81 32.43 4.55
CA LEU A 228 2.39 32.31 4.86
C LEU A 228 2.00 33.39 5.88
N ASN A 229 1.66 34.59 5.39
CA ASN A 229 1.29 35.76 6.21
C ASN A 229 0.24 35.46 7.31
N VAL A 230 -0.68 34.52 7.08
CA VAL A 230 -1.65 34.00 8.07
C VAL A 230 -1.97 32.54 7.70
N TYR A 231 -1.84 31.61 8.64
CA TYR A 231 -2.36 30.26 8.45
C TYR A 231 -3.89 30.26 8.70
N PRO A 232 -4.73 29.91 7.71
CA PRO A 232 -6.16 30.20 7.74
C PRO A 232 -6.98 29.28 8.64
N TYR A 233 -6.39 28.21 9.17
CA TYR A 233 -7.09 27.24 10.02
C TYR A 233 -6.60 27.36 11.47
N PRO A 234 -7.50 27.54 12.45
CA PRO A 234 -7.11 27.55 13.85
C PRO A 234 -6.69 26.13 14.30
N PRO A 235 -5.66 26.00 15.15
CA PRO A 235 -5.29 24.71 15.72
C PRO A 235 -6.45 24.09 16.50
N SER A 236 -6.60 22.77 16.40
CA SER A 236 -7.67 22.04 17.06
C SER A 236 -7.12 20.83 17.81
N PRO A 237 -6.75 20.99 19.09
CA PRO A 237 -6.34 19.88 19.95
C PRO A 237 -7.37 18.74 19.97
N LYS A 238 -8.66 19.09 19.87
CA LYS A 238 -9.76 18.12 19.79
C LYS A 238 -9.69 17.26 18.54
N GLU A 239 -9.38 17.84 17.38
CA GLU A 239 -9.21 17.08 16.13
C GLU A 239 -7.97 16.20 16.17
N VAL A 240 -6.84 16.72 16.69
CA VAL A 240 -5.62 15.93 16.91
C VAL A 240 -5.92 14.70 17.76
N LEU A 241 -6.58 14.89 18.91
CA LEU A 241 -6.96 13.80 19.81
C LEU A 241 -7.93 12.82 19.14
N PHE A 242 -8.95 13.31 18.44
CA PHE A 242 -9.87 12.45 17.68
C PHE A 242 -9.12 11.50 16.74
N HIS A 243 -8.19 12.02 15.94
CA HIS A 243 -7.48 11.19 14.97
C HIS A 243 -6.56 10.15 15.62
N LEU A 244 -5.97 10.46 16.77
CA LEU A 244 -5.07 9.56 17.51
C LEU A 244 -5.85 8.52 18.33
N GLU A 245 -6.91 8.94 19.01
CA GLU A 245 -7.72 8.08 19.87
C GLU A 245 -8.61 7.15 19.05
N GLU A 246 -9.40 7.68 18.10
CA GLU A 246 -10.27 6.84 17.28
C GLU A 246 -9.47 5.94 16.35
N GLY A 247 -8.29 6.40 15.90
CA GLY A 247 -7.38 5.58 15.13
C GLY A 247 -6.87 4.37 15.92
N ALA A 248 -6.47 4.60 17.18
CA ALA A 248 -6.04 3.52 18.07
C ALA A 248 -7.20 2.59 18.47
N ASN A 249 -8.40 3.14 18.70
CA ASN A 249 -9.60 2.37 19.04
C ASN A 249 -9.99 1.43 17.89
N LEU A 250 -9.99 1.92 16.64
CA LEU A 250 -10.27 1.07 15.47
C LEU A 250 -9.19 0.00 15.29
N PHE A 251 -7.91 0.37 15.45
CA PHE A 251 -6.81 -0.58 15.41
C PHE A 251 -7.00 -1.71 16.42
N GLU A 252 -7.28 -1.38 17.69
CA GLU A 252 -7.48 -2.36 18.76
C GLU A 252 -8.69 -3.25 18.50
N LYS A 253 -9.79 -2.68 17.97
CA LYS A 253 -10.97 -3.45 17.56
C LYS A 253 -10.65 -4.48 16.46
N VAL A 254 -9.79 -4.14 15.50
CA VAL A 254 -9.46 -5.02 14.37
C VAL A 254 -8.44 -6.09 14.77
N PHE A 255 -7.35 -5.69 15.45
CA PHE A 255 -6.22 -6.57 15.71
C PHE A 255 -6.18 -7.15 17.14
N GLY A 256 -7.04 -6.68 18.04
CA GLY A 256 -7.18 -7.19 19.42
C GLY A 256 -6.04 -6.79 20.36
N LYS A 257 -5.16 -5.88 19.95
CA LYS A 257 -4.04 -5.34 20.74
C LYS A 257 -3.94 -3.84 20.52
N LYS A 258 -3.38 -3.12 21.50
CA LYS A 258 -3.02 -1.70 21.34
C LYS A 258 -1.84 -1.54 20.38
N PRO A 259 -1.81 -0.46 19.57
CA PRO A 259 -0.69 -0.22 18.66
C PRO A 259 0.59 0.08 19.45
N LEU A 260 1.71 -0.51 19.04
CA LEU A 260 3.02 -0.26 19.66
C LEU A 260 3.68 1.03 19.16
N GLY A 261 3.34 1.47 17.96
CA GLY A 261 3.88 2.69 17.37
C GLY A 261 2.94 3.35 16.37
N LEU A 262 3.27 4.59 16.03
CA LEU A 262 2.55 5.45 15.11
C LEU A 262 3.46 5.82 13.93
N TRP A 263 2.98 5.62 12.70
CA TRP A 263 3.49 6.35 11.53
C TRP A 263 2.65 7.62 11.39
N PRO A 264 3.16 8.81 11.75
CA PRO A 264 2.46 10.05 11.48
C PRO A 264 2.29 10.21 9.97
N SER A 265 1.21 10.86 9.53
CA SER A 265 0.92 11.01 8.11
C SER A 265 2.12 11.66 7.40
N GLU A 266 2.62 11.03 6.34
CA GLU A 266 3.83 11.45 5.61
C GLU A 266 5.13 11.53 6.46
N GLY A 267 5.18 10.86 7.62
CA GLY A 267 6.28 11.00 8.58
C GLY A 267 6.38 12.40 9.21
N SER A 268 5.31 13.19 9.13
CA SER A 268 5.27 14.57 9.63
C SER A 268 5.25 14.62 11.16
N VAL A 269 6.20 15.35 11.74
CA VAL A 269 6.36 15.50 13.20
C VAL A 269 6.66 16.94 13.55
N SER A 270 6.29 17.34 14.75
CA SER A 270 6.56 18.66 15.33
C SER A 270 6.49 18.58 16.85
N ASN A 271 6.94 19.61 17.57
CA ASN A 271 6.96 19.54 19.04
C ASN A 271 5.54 19.57 19.62
N SER A 272 4.62 20.30 19.00
CA SER A 272 3.21 20.36 19.42
C SER A 272 2.58 18.97 19.47
N ILE A 273 2.76 18.15 18.42
CA ILE A 273 2.08 16.85 18.32
C ILE A 273 2.55 15.85 19.39
N LEU A 274 3.80 15.97 19.87
CA LEU A 274 4.38 15.06 20.86
C LEU A 274 3.63 15.10 22.21
N ASN A 275 2.93 16.20 22.50
CA ASN A 275 2.10 16.33 23.70
C ASN A 275 0.82 15.47 23.65
N TYR A 276 0.39 15.04 22.46
CA TYR A 276 -0.88 14.34 22.25
C TYR A 276 -0.72 12.84 22.01
N LEU A 277 0.51 12.35 21.85
CA LEU A 277 0.76 10.96 21.45
C LEU A 277 0.34 9.97 22.54
N ASN A 278 -0.46 8.98 22.13
CA ASN A 278 -0.84 7.83 22.94
C ASN A 278 0.14 6.64 22.82
N THR A 279 1.12 6.75 21.92
CA THR A 279 2.18 5.76 21.70
C THR A 279 3.55 6.35 22.06
N LYS A 280 4.47 5.47 22.46
CA LYS A 280 5.84 5.85 22.83
C LYS A 280 6.83 5.68 21.69
N VAL A 281 6.40 5.13 20.56
CA VAL A 281 7.24 4.93 19.38
C VAL A 281 6.59 5.63 18.20
N ILE A 282 7.34 6.52 17.55
CA ILE A 282 6.93 7.12 16.29
C ILE A 282 8.03 6.99 15.25
N PHE A 283 7.65 7.27 14.01
CA PHE A 283 8.55 7.28 12.87
C PHE A 283 8.57 8.66 12.21
N SER A 284 9.67 8.99 11.55
CA SER A 284 9.78 10.15 10.66
C SER A 284 10.84 9.89 9.60
N ASP A 285 11.23 10.89 8.82
CA ASP A 285 12.20 10.77 7.73
C ASP A 285 13.53 11.45 8.06
N LEU A 286 14.66 10.90 7.58
CA LEU A 286 15.97 11.50 7.82
C LEU A 286 16.08 12.95 7.37
N THR A 287 15.34 13.35 6.34
CA THR A 287 15.29 14.74 5.88
C THR A 287 14.72 15.68 6.96
N VAL A 288 13.76 15.22 7.77
CA VAL A 288 13.22 15.97 8.91
C VAL A 288 14.30 16.13 9.98
N LEU A 289 14.99 15.04 10.33
CA LEU A 289 16.04 15.09 11.36
C LEU A 289 17.22 15.97 10.93
N ASN A 290 17.66 15.86 9.67
CA ASN A 290 18.72 16.67 9.08
C ASN A 290 18.44 18.17 9.14
N ARG A 291 17.17 18.57 9.01
CA ARG A 291 16.75 19.99 9.11
C ARG A 291 16.54 20.44 10.55
N SER A 292 16.38 19.51 11.49
CA SER A 292 15.88 19.82 12.83
C SER A 292 16.93 20.42 13.76
N CYS A 293 18.10 19.82 14.02
CA CYS A 293 19.07 20.43 14.97
C CYS A 293 20.44 19.73 15.23
N CYS A 294 20.82 18.61 14.61
CA CYS A 294 21.91 17.79 15.18
C CYS A 294 23.10 17.58 14.24
N GLU A 295 24.22 18.29 14.49
CA GLU A 295 25.53 17.90 14.00
C GLU A 295 25.89 16.54 14.62
N SER A 296 25.85 15.48 13.81
CA SER A 296 26.10 14.08 14.19
C SER A 296 25.00 13.41 15.04
N TYR A 297 24.02 12.83 14.35
CA TYR A 297 23.14 11.80 14.91
C TYR A 297 23.39 10.45 14.25
N ASP A 298 23.12 9.38 15.00
CA ASP A 298 23.21 8.02 14.53
C ASP A 298 21.82 7.52 14.12
N PHE A 299 21.52 7.57 12.82
CA PHE A 299 20.19 7.23 12.30
C PHE A 299 19.80 5.77 12.42
N LEU A 300 20.76 4.90 12.74
CA LEU A 300 20.50 3.48 12.98
C LEU A 300 20.05 3.21 14.42
N LYS A 301 20.06 4.24 15.28
CA LYS A 301 19.61 4.18 16.67
C LYS A 301 18.34 5.00 16.85
N PRO A 302 17.49 4.65 17.83
CA PRO A 302 16.36 5.50 18.18
C PRO A 302 16.86 6.88 18.63
N PHE A 303 16.18 7.90 18.17
CA PHE A 303 16.38 9.26 18.65
C PHE A 303 15.49 9.52 19.86
N TYR A 304 16.08 10.10 20.89
CA TYR A 304 15.39 10.51 22.11
C TYR A 304 15.21 12.02 22.09
N HIS A 305 13.97 12.47 22.05
CA HIS A 305 13.68 13.90 22.08
C HIS A 305 13.99 14.48 23.47
N LYS A 306 14.76 15.57 23.54
CA LYS A 306 15.21 16.16 24.83
C LYS A 306 14.06 16.49 25.78
N ASN A 307 12.97 17.06 25.26
CA ASN A 307 11.80 17.43 26.06
C ASN A 307 10.78 16.29 26.21
N PHE A 308 10.92 15.22 25.43
CA PHE A 308 10.02 14.06 25.45
C PHE A 308 10.86 12.77 25.47
N PRO A 309 11.67 12.55 26.53
CA PRO A 309 12.67 11.46 26.55
C PRO A 309 12.05 10.06 26.55
N ASN A 310 10.74 9.96 26.80
CA ASN A 310 9.99 8.70 26.77
C ASN A 310 9.47 8.34 25.37
N ILE A 311 9.69 9.20 24.37
CA ILE A 311 9.28 8.97 22.98
C ILE A 311 10.51 8.56 22.17
N LEU A 312 10.46 7.35 21.61
CA LEU A 312 11.42 6.81 20.68
C LEU A 312 11.03 7.22 19.27
N ILE A 313 11.94 7.90 18.56
CA ILE A 313 11.74 8.27 17.16
C ILE A 313 12.71 7.47 16.29
N PHE A 314 12.17 6.68 15.37
CA PHE A 314 12.96 6.00 14.35
C PHE A 314 12.85 6.73 13.02
N PHE A 315 13.96 6.81 12.28
CA PHE A 315 14.01 7.55 11.02
C PHE A 315 14.15 6.63 9.82
N ARG A 316 13.22 6.78 8.89
CA ARG A 316 13.25 6.20 7.55
C ARG A 316 14.52 6.64 6.84
N ASP A 317 15.28 5.69 6.34
CA ASP A 317 16.35 5.97 5.37
C ASP A 317 15.74 6.40 4.04
N THR A 318 15.76 7.70 3.79
CA THR A 318 15.14 8.34 2.62
C THR A 318 15.66 7.76 1.31
N TYR A 319 16.98 7.54 1.22
CA TYR A 319 17.61 7.10 -0.01
C TYR A 319 17.11 5.72 -0.39
N ILE A 320 17.33 4.73 0.48
CA ILE A 320 17.03 3.34 0.12
C ILE A 320 15.53 3.11 -0.01
N SER A 321 14.70 3.74 0.84
CA SER A 321 13.24 3.68 0.69
C SER A 321 12.78 4.25 -0.65
N ASN A 322 13.35 5.36 -1.11
CA ASN A 322 13.01 5.93 -2.42
C ASN A 322 13.49 5.03 -3.58
N ARG A 323 14.59 4.30 -3.43
CA ARG A 323 15.03 3.33 -4.45
C ARG A 323 13.98 2.24 -4.64
N PHE A 324 13.41 1.68 -3.56
CA PHE A 324 12.30 0.73 -3.65
C PHE A 324 11.05 1.37 -4.26
N GLY A 325 10.67 2.56 -3.80
CA GLY A 325 9.45 3.24 -4.22
C GLY A 325 9.44 3.62 -5.70
N PHE A 326 10.57 4.10 -6.22
CA PHE A 326 10.58 4.87 -7.46
C PHE A 326 11.64 4.45 -8.50
N ALA A 327 12.59 3.58 -8.16
CA ALA A 327 13.69 3.25 -9.06
C ALA A 327 13.81 1.77 -9.40
N TYR A 328 13.83 0.90 -8.39
CA TYR A 328 14.10 -0.53 -8.56
C TYR A 328 13.08 -1.24 -9.46
N GLY A 329 11.83 -0.77 -9.54
CA GLY A 329 10.85 -1.31 -10.48
C GLY A 329 11.29 -1.20 -11.94
N GLY A 330 12.00 -0.15 -12.33
CA GLY A 330 12.53 0.03 -13.69
C GLY A 330 13.87 -0.66 -13.95
N MET A 331 14.43 -1.35 -12.97
CA MET A 331 15.75 -1.99 -13.07
C MET A 331 15.65 -3.49 -13.30
N ALA A 332 16.72 -4.09 -13.83
CA ALA A 332 16.86 -5.54 -13.79
C ALA A 332 16.92 -6.01 -12.33
N GLU A 333 16.10 -7.01 -11.97
CA GLU A 333 15.89 -7.44 -10.58
C GLU A 333 17.20 -7.71 -9.84
N ASP A 334 18.12 -8.46 -10.45
CA ASP A 334 19.38 -8.84 -9.80
C ASP A 334 20.27 -7.62 -9.52
N LYS A 335 20.25 -6.62 -10.41
CA LYS A 335 20.99 -5.36 -10.20
C LYS A 335 20.40 -4.55 -9.05
N ALA A 336 19.08 -4.48 -8.95
CA ALA A 336 18.41 -3.77 -7.85
C ALA A 336 18.69 -4.44 -6.50
N ILE A 337 18.71 -5.77 -6.46
CA ILE A 337 19.07 -6.55 -5.27
C ILE A 337 20.54 -6.32 -4.90
N ASP A 338 21.46 -6.40 -5.86
CA ASP A 338 22.88 -6.17 -5.61
C ASP A 338 23.15 -4.76 -5.07
N GLU A 339 22.48 -3.74 -5.63
CA GLU A 339 22.57 -2.37 -5.14
C GLU A 339 22.03 -2.25 -3.70
N PHE A 340 20.86 -2.84 -3.41
CA PHE A 340 20.28 -2.86 -2.07
C PHE A 340 21.22 -3.47 -1.03
N TYR A 341 21.76 -4.66 -1.31
CA TYR A 341 22.66 -5.35 -0.38
C TYR A 341 24.01 -4.64 -0.26
N SER A 342 24.49 -4.01 -1.33
CA SER A 342 25.70 -3.17 -1.28
C SER A 342 25.49 -1.96 -0.36
N TYR A 343 24.33 -1.31 -0.45
CA TYR A 343 23.96 -0.20 0.43
C TYR A 343 23.85 -0.64 1.90
N ILE A 344 23.13 -1.74 2.19
CA ILE A 344 23.08 -2.28 3.56
C ILE A 344 24.48 -2.60 4.06
N LYS A 345 25.37 -3.10 3.19
CA LYS A 345 26.75 -3.41 3.59
C LYS A 345 27.55 -2.16 3.95
N SER A 346 27.33 -1.05 3.26
CA SER A 346 28.06 0.21 3.50
C SER A 346 27.55 0.96 4.72
N VAL A 347 26.24 0.96 4.98
CA VAL A 347 25.66 1.75 6.09
C VAL A 347 25.38 0.92 7.35
N GLY A 348 25.05 -0.36 7.19
CA GLY A 348 24.57 -1.20 8.29
C GLY A 348 25.65 -1.54 9.31
N ARG A 349 25.28 -1.52 10.59
CA ARG A 349 26.11 -1.93 11.74
C ARG A 349 25.40 -2.97 12.59
N GLU A 350 26.13 -3.67 13.45
CA GLU A 350 25.56 -4.74 14.28
C GLU A 350 24.72 -4.20 15.46
N ASP A 351 25.05 -3.00 15.94
CA ASP A 351 24.44 -2.32 17.06
C ASP A 351 23.34 -1.32 16.66
N GLY A 352 22.91 -1.34 15.39
CA GLY A 352 21.89 -0.45 14.84
C GLY A 352 20.96 -1.14 13.86
N VAL A 353 19.86 -0.48 13.52
CA VAL A 353 18.81 -1.00 12.63
C VAL A 353 18.54 0.02 11.52
N LEU A 354 18.61 -0.43 10.27
CA LEU A 354 18.22 0.38 9.12
C LEU A 354 16.71 0.30 8.89
N TRP A 355 16.01 1.41 9.05
CA TRP A 355 14.57 1.49 8.81
C TRP A 355 14.26 1.85 7.36
N ILE A 356 13.50 0.98 6.71
CA ILE A 356 13.07 1.12 5.31
C ILE A 356 11.56 1.26 5.31
N ILE A 357 11.08 2.50 5.23
CA ILE A 357 9.66 2.82 5.34
C ILE A 357 9.16 3.36 4.00
N LEU A 358 8.03 2.88 3.51
CA LEU A 358 7.50 3.27 2.20
C LEU A 358 6.06 2.79 2.01
N ASP A 359 5.37 3.40 1.06
CA ASP A 359 4.04 2.98 0.65
C ASP A 359 4.03 1.52 0.20
N GLY A 360 3.09 0.77 0.75
CA GLY A 360 3.05 -0.68 0.63
C GLY A 360 2.40 -1.18 -0.65
N GLU A 361 1.64 -0.36 -1.38
CA GLU A 361 0.89 -0.74 -2.58
C GLU A 361 1.37 -0.06 -3.86
N ASN A 362 2.08 1.07 -3.74
CA ASN A 362 2.49 1.91 -4.87
C ASN A 362 3.64 1.34 -5.73
N PRO A 363 4.72 0.75 -5.19
CA PRO A 363 5.90 0.46 -6.01
C PRO A 363 5.64 -0.63 -7.07
N TRP A 364 4.74 -1.56 -6.81
CA TRP A 364 4.68 -2.85 -7.50
C TRP A 364 4.34 -2.76 -8.98
N GLY A 365 3.63 -1.73 -9.43
CA GLY A 365 3.29 -1.57 -10.85
C GLY A 365 4.53 -1.47 -11.75
N GLY A 366 5.65 -0.95 -11.23
CA GLY A 366 6.91 -0.86 -11.97
C GLY A 366 7.64 -2.20 -12.09
N TYR A 367 7.48 -3.10 -11.10
CA TYR A 367 8.24 -4.34 -11.02
C TYR A 367 7.62 -5.43 -11.89
N GLN A 368 8.48 -6.26 -12.47
CA GLN A 368 8.05 -7.51 -13.10
C GLN A 368 7.33 -8.39 -12.08
N ASN A 369 6.24 -9.03 -12.52
CA ASN A 369 5.35 -9.83 -11.67
C ASN A 369 4.97 -9.12 -10.34
N PHE A 370 4.78 -7.80 -10.39
CA PHE A 370 4.41 -6.96 -9.26
C PHE A 370 5.33 -7.12 -8.04
N GLY A 371 6.63 -7.33 -8.29
CA GLY A 371 7.67 -7.37 -7.25
C GLY A 371 7.75 -8.68 -6.46
N ARG A 372 6.96 -9.71 -6.81
CA ARG A 372 6.97 -11.00 -6.10
C ARG A 372 8.30 -11.72 -6.21
N ASN A 373 8.84 -11.82 -7.42
CA ASN A 373 10.14 -12.45 -7.66
C ASN A 373 11.25 -11.67 -6.96
N PHE A 374 11.19 -10.34 -7.03
CA PHE A 374 12.11 -9.45 -6.33
C PHE A 374 12.09 -9.68 -4.81
N LEU A 375 10.93 -9.72 -4.16
CA LEU A 375 10.81 -9.97 -2.72
C LEU A 375 11.34 -11.36 -2.32
N LYS A 376 11.03 -12.41 -3.09
CA LYS A 376 11.54 -13.77 -2.84
C LYS A 376 13.07 -13.80 -2.88
N LYS A 377 13.67 -13.29 -3.96
CA LYS A 377 15.12 -13.20 -4.11
C LYS A 377 15.75 -12.36 -3.01
N LEU A 378 15.09 -11.26 -2.61
CA LEU A 378 15.52 -10.41 -1.52
C LEU A 378 15.55 -11.18 -0.20
N PHE A 379 14.51 -11.96 0.15
CA PHE A 379 14.50 -12.78 1.37
C PHE A 379 15.55 -13.91 1.35
N GLU A 380 15.67 -14.61 0.22
CA GLU A 380 16.66 -15.68 0.05
C GLU A 380 18.10 -15.15 0.16
N ARG A 381 18.36 -13.95 -0.38
CA ARG A 381 19.67 -13.31 -0.27
C ARG A 381 19.96 -12.87 1.17
N ALA A 382 18.95 -12.41 1.91
CA ALA A 382 19.09 -12.03 3.31
C ALA A 382 19.57 -13.19 4.17
N GLN A 383 18.96 -14.36 3.99
CA GLN A 383 19.33 -15.59 4.68
C GLN A 383 20.79 -15.97 4.39
N LYS A 384 21.21 -15.92 3.12
CA LYS A 384 22.59 -16.24 2.70
C LYS A 384 23.62 -15.27 3.26
N GLU A 385 23.28 -13.98 3.35
CA GLU A 385 24.19 -12.94 3.85
C GLU A 385 24.11 -12.70 5.37
N GLY A 386 23.25 -13.42 6.09
CA GLY A 386 23.07 -13.26 7.53
C GLY A 386 22.51 -11.88 7.92
N ILE A 387 21.64 -11.31 7.09
CA ILE A 387 20.94 -10.05 7.37
C ILE A 387 19.62 -10.37 8.08
N LYS A 388 19.42 -9.75 9.24
CA LYS A 388 18.21 -9.93 10.05
C LYS A 388 17.15 -8.91 9.68
N PHE A 389 15.97 -9.41 9.39
CA PHE A 389 14.74 -8.64 9.29
C PHE A 389 14.09 -8.63 10.67
N LEU A 390 13.68 -7.46 11.16
CA LEU A 390 13.16 -7.30 12.51
C LEU A 390 11.75 -6.71 12.53
N THR A 391 10.93 -7.17 13.47
CA THR A 391 9.72 -6.46 13.90
C THR A 391 10.07 -5.29 14.82
N LEU A 392 9.14 -4.35 14.98
CA LEU A 392 9.30 -3.19 15.85
C LEU A 392 9.55 -3.61 17.30
N LYS A 393 8.82 -4.62 17.76
CA LYS A 393 8.94 -5.23 19.08
C LYS A 393 10.33 -5.83 19.28
N GLU A 394 10.95 -6.41 18.26
CA GLU A 394 12.34 -6.89 18.34
C GLU A 394 13.37 -5.76 18.31
N VAL A 395 13.02 -4.59 17.78
CA VAL A 395 13.91 -3.42 17.77
C VAL A 395 13.91 -2.69 19.13
N ILE A 396 12.77 -2.64 19.82
CA ILE A 396 12.61 -1.88 21.08
C ILE A 396 12.82 -2.70 22.35
N ASN A 397 12.89 -4.04 22.26
CA ASN A 397 13.28 -4.94 23.35
C ASN A 397 14.73 -5.36 23.19
#